data_AF-A0A7G9Y3J2-F1
#
_entry.id   AF-A0A7G9Y3J2-F1
#
_cell.length_a   1.000
_cell.length_b   1.000
_cell.length_c   1.000
_cell.angle_alpha   90.00
_cell.angle_beta   90.00
_cell.angle_gamma   90.00
#
_symmetry.space_group_name_H-M   'P 1'
#
loop_
_entity.id
_entity.type
_entity.pdbx_description
1 polymer ?
#
loop_
_entity_poly.entity_id
_entity_poly.type
_entity_poly.pdbx_seq_one_letter_code
_entity_poly.pdbx_strand_id
1 'polypeptide(L)'
;MSLTLPIRVPPDWEYEIVERFGEGAVFELVKPKYFLPEVNSQWILAIKLVSELSGEKKYSNLARQASSGFKSLFVNEHFLNNLATTDGRVDATIGSPAMVAISIADFLFTDEEVRVFAETIKEHLLVRRAGLAFGVAVRESKKKIYYGDSEYHECVVWPRDTPYLIRLLRRNREQRLVKEIIRSNLNHQMKEGFLFYNSELFSQDDGIVPVKNPVQFWSQWVDDLVG
;
A
#
# COMPACT_ATOMS: atom_id res chain seq x y z
N MET A 1 -0.37 -12.71 -28.73
CA MET A 1 0.35 -12.12 -27.58
C MET A 1 -0.68 -11.90 -26.48
N SER A 2 -0.44 -12.40 -25.27
CA SER A 2 -1.28 -12.07 -24.12
C SER A 2 -1.11 -10.59 -23.82
N LEU A 3 -2.17 -9.80 -23.94
CA LEU A 3 -2.20 -8.40 -23.51
C LEU A 3 -2.00 -8.41 -21.99
N THR A 4 -0.81 -8.05 -21.51
CA THR A 4 -0.58 -7.85 -20.08
C THR A 4 -1.23 -6.54 -19.67
N LEU A 5 -2.41 -6.64 -19.06
CA LEU A 5 -3.18 -5.49 -18.56
C LEU A 5 -2.54 -4.97 -17.25
N PRO A 6 -2.77 -3.70 -16.88
CA PRO A 6 -2.24 -3.16 -15.64
C PRO A 6 -2.86 -3.84 -14.42
N ILE A 7 -2.06 -4.66 -13.73
CA ILE A 7 -2.43 -5.59 -12.63
C ILE A 7 -3.24 -4.97 -11.47
N ARG A 8 -3.31 -3.63 -11.38
CA ARG A 8 -4.04 -2.91 -10.31
C ARG A 8 -5.44 -2.46 -10.67
N VAL A 9 -5.83 -2.54 -11.95
CA VAL A 9 -7.21 -2.23 -12.32
C VAL A 9 -8.08 -3.44 -11.93
N PRO A 10 -9.26 -3.23 -11.31
CA PRO A 10 -10.17 -4.33 -11.01
C PRO A 10 -10.47 -5.19 -12.26
N PRO A 11 -10.48 -6.54 -12.16
CA PRO A 11 -10.65 -7.41 -13.33
C PRO A 11 -11.95 -7.20 -14.09
N ASP A 12 -13.02 -6.80 -13.40
CA ASP A 12 -14.30 -6.42 -13.99
C ASP A 12 -14.18 -5.15 -14.85
N TRP A 13 -13.42 -4.15 -14.41
CA TRP A 13 -13.16 -2.94 -15.18
C TRP A 13 -12.29 -3.24 -16.39
N GLU A 14 -11.30 -4.12 -16.23
CA GLU A 14 -10.48 -4.62 -17.35
C GLU A 14 -11.34 -5.35 -18.38
N TYR A 15 -12.24 -6.23 -17.95
CA TYR A 15 -13.15 -6.96 -18.83
C TYR A 15 -14.05 -6.01 -19.64
N GLU A 16 -14.65 -5.01 -19.00
CA GLU A 16 -15.45 -3.99 -19.69
C GLU A 16 -14.65 -3.23 -20.76
N ILE A 17 -13.40 -2.90 -20.47
CA ILE A 17 -12.53 -2.19 -21.43
C ILE A 17 -12.16 -3.14 -22.58
N VAL A 18 -11.83 -4.40 -22.31
CA VAL A 18 -11.53 -5.39 -23.35
C VAL A 18 -12.74 -5.64 -24.25
N GLU A 19 -13.93 -5.80 -23.66
CA GLU A 19 -15.17 -5.98 -24.41
C GLU A 19 -15.46 -4.77 -25.31
N ARG A 20 -15.23 -3.56 -24.81
CA ARG A 20 -15.52 -2.32 -25.55
C ARG A 20 -14.49 -1.96 -26.61
N PHE A 21 -13.21 -2.21 -26.37
CA PHE A 21 -12.11 -1.69 -27.20
C PHE A 21 -11.26 -2.76 -27.88
N GLY A 22 -11.46 -4.05 -27.57
CA GLY A 22 -10.72 -5.16 -28.16
C GLY A 22 -9.21 -4.98 -28.00
N GLU A 23 -8.48 -5.02 -29.12
CA GLU A 23 -7.02 -4.79 -29.17
C GLU A 23 -6.61 -3.39 -28.66
N GLY A 24 -7.51 -2.40 -28.72
CA GLY A 24 -7.28 -1.06 -28.20
C GLY A 24 -7.35 -0.93 -26.67
N ALA A 25 -7.73 -1.99 -25.96
CA ALA A 25 -7.95 -1.94 -24.50
C ALA A 25 -6.70 -1.53 -23.72
N VAL A 26 -5.51 -2.01 -24.12
CA VAL A 26 -4.24 -1.63 -23.47
C VAL A 26 -4.00 -0.13 -23.58
N PHE A 27 -4.23 0.46 -24.75
CA PHE A 27 -4.08 1.91 -24.94
C PHE A 27 -5.04 2.69 -24.03
N GLU A 28 -6.28 2.21 -23.87
CA GLU A 28 -7.26 2.84 -22.98
C GLU A 28 -6.93 2.70 -21.49
N LEU A 29 -6.25 1.61 -21.10
CA LEU A 29 -5.83 1.33 -19.73
C LEU A 29 -4.58 2.13 -19.30
N VAL A 30 -3.73 2.55 -20.24
CA VAL A 30 -2.53 3.35 -19.92
C VAL A 30 -2.77 4.86 -19.92
N LYS A 31 -3.99 5.30 -20.24
CA LYS A 31 -4.35 6.73 -20.15
C LYS A 31 -4.22 7.25 -18.72
N PRO A 32 -3.87 8.53 -18.53
CA PRO A 32 -3.72 9.16 -17.22
C PRO A 32 -5.09 9.49 -16.61
N LYS A 33 -5.94 8.46 -16.45
CA LYS A 33 -7.30 8.56 -15.91
C LYS A 33 -7.45 7.92 -14.54
N TYR A 34 -6.37 7.32 -14.02
CA TYR A 34 -6.33 6.60 -12.75
C TYR A 34 -5.53 7.37 -11.72
N PHE A 35 -6.06 7.47 -10.51
CA PHE A 35 -5.46 8.10 -9.36
C PHE A 35 -5.18 7.03 -8.30
N LEU A 36 -3.92 6.94 -7.88
CA LEU A 36 -3.46 6.06 -6.82
C LEU A 36 -3.30 6.83 -5.52
N PRO A 37 -3.77 6.32 -4.37
CA PRO A 37 -3.75 7.05 -3.11
C PRO A 37 -2.31 7.37 -2.66
N GLU A 38 -1.37 6.44 -2.79
CA GLU A 38 0.02 6.64 -2.35
C GLU A 38 0.75 7.67 -3.20
N VAL A 39 0.52 7.69 -4.52
CA VAL A 39 1.14 8.69 -5.42
C VAL A 39 0.60 10.09 -5.12
N ASN A 40 -0.72 10.21 -4.92
CA ASN A 40 -1.33 11.48 -4.56
C ASN A 40 -0.88 11.95 -3.17
N SER A 41 -0.72 11.05 -2.20
CA SER A 41 -0.23 11.39 -0.87
C SER A 41 1.20 11.96 -0.90
N GLN A 42 2.09 11.39 -1.72
CA GLN A 42 3.45 11.89 -1.92
C GLN A 42 3.46 13.28 -2.56
N TRP A 43 2.61 13.49 -3.57
CA TRP A 43 2.48 14.78 -4.23
C TRP A 43 1.98 15.86 -3.27
N ILE A 44 0.98 15.55 -2.44
CA ILE A 44 0.46 16.47 -1.42
C ILE A 44 1.53 16.82 -0.39
N LEU A 45 2.26 15.81 0.11
CA LEU A 45 3.37 16.04 1.03
C LEU A 45 4.44 16.94 0.39
N ALA A 46 4.80 16.71 -0.87
CA ALA A 46 5.76 17.53 -1.59
C ALA A 46 5.30 19.00 -1.69
N ILE A 47 4.05 19.25 -2.07
CA ILE A 47 3.52 20.62 -2.14
C ILE A 47 3.48 21.27 -0.77
N LYS A 48 3.11 20.53 0.28
CA LYS A 48 3.13 21.03 1.65
C LYS A 48 4.54 21.48 2.03
N LEU A 49 5.56 20.65 1.79
CA LEU A 49 6.96 20.99 2.07
C LEU A 49 7.42 22.22 1.26
N VAL A 50 7.08 22.29 -0.02
CA VAL A 50 7.37 23.47 -0.86
C VAL A 50 6.68 24.72 -0.30
N SER A 51 5.43 24.61 0.16
CA SER A 51 4.71 25.72 0.78
C SER A 51 5.41 26.19 2.06
N GLU A 52 5.91 25.28 2.89
CA GLU A 52 6.62 25.60 4.13
C GLU A 52 7.97 26.26 3.87
N LEU A 53 8.70 25.80 2.84
CA LEU A 53 10.01 26.34 2.47
C LEU A 53 9.92 27.70 1.75
N SER A 54 8.94 27.88 0.88
CA SER A 54 8.82 29.10 0.07
C SER A 54 8.07 30.23 0.77
N GLY A 55 7.13 29.91 1.68
CA GLY A 55 6.20 30.87 2.26
C GLY A 55 5.19 31.47 1.25
N GLU A 56 5.17 31.00 -0.01
CA GLU A 56 4.29 31.56 -1.03
C GLU A 56 2.85 31.04 -0.87
N LYS A 57 1.89 31.98 -0.81
CA LYS A 57 0.45 31.66 -0.68
C LYS A 57 -0.08 30.71 -1.75
N LYS A 58 0.45 30.75 -2.98
CA LYS A 58 0.00 29.89 -4.08
C LYS A 58 0.16 28.40 -3.76
N TYR A 59 1.27 28.01 -3.12
CA TYR A 59 1.50 26.62 -2.75
C TYR A 59 0.67 26.20 -1.53
N SER A 60 0.47 27.10 -0.56
CA SER A 60 -0.44 26.82 0.56
C SER A 60 -1.89 26.59 0.11
N ASN A 61 -2.35 27.37 -0.87
CA ASN A 61 -3.68 27.20 -1.47
C ASN A 61 -3.76 25.89 -2.26
N LEU A 62 -2.73 25.57 -3.03
CA LEU A 62 -2.65 24.30 -3.77
C LEU A 62 -2.65 23.10 -2.82
N ALA A 63 -1.86 23.13 -1.74
CA ALA A 63 -1.82 22.08 -0.73
C ALA A 63 -3.20 21.87 -0.10
N ARG A 64 -3.91 22.95 0.24
CA ARG A 64 -5.27 22.88 0.80
C ARG A 64 -6.27 22.28 -0.18
N GLN A 65 -6.24 22.71 -1.45
CA GLN A 65 -7.11 22.17 -2.50
C GLN A 65 -6.83 20.68 -2.73
N ALA A 66 -5.55 20.31 -2.86
CA ALA A 66 -5.12 18.93 -3.03
C ALA A 66 -5.53 18.04 -1.85
N SER A 67 -5.37 18.53 -0.62
CA SER A 67 -5.76 17.82 0.60
C SER A 67 -7.28 17.59 0.66
N SER A 68 -8.07 18.62 0.34
CA SER A 68 -9.54 18.51 0.31
C SER A 68 -10.00 17.54 -0.79
N GLY A 69 -9.41 17.64 -1.98
CA GLY A 69 -9.70 16.73 -3.10
C GLY A 69 -9.32 15.29 -2.76
N PHE A 70 -8.18 15.08 -2.13
CA PHE A 70 -7.74 13.76 -1.67
C PHE A 70 -8.73 13.13 -0.70
N LYS A 71 -9.15 13.87 0.34
CA LYS A 71 -10.17 13.38 1.28
C LYS A 71 -11.47 13.05 0.57
N SER A 72 -11.95 13.93 -0.31
CA SER A 72 -13.20 13.72 -1.05
C SER A 72 -13.16 12.52 -2.00
N LEU A 73 -12.00 12.22 -2.59
CA LEU A 73 -11.87 11.17 -3.62
C LEU A 73 -11.54 9.80 -3.03
N PHE A 74 -10.67 9.77 -2.02
CA PHE A 74 -10.12 8.53 -1.49
C PHE A 74 -10.74 8.11 -0.17
N VAL A 75 -11.08 9.01 0.74
CA VAL A 75 -11.58 8.58 2.06
C VAL A 75 -13.00 8.03 1.92
N ASN A 76 -13.19 6.81 2.42
CA ASN A 76 -14.49 6.16 2.55
C ASN A 76 -14.81 5.91 4.03
N GLU A 77 -15.90 5.19 4.32
CA GLU A 77 -16.40 5.03 5.69
C GLU A 77 -15.39 4.39 6.66
N HIS A 78 -14.50 3.54 6.15
CA HIS A 78 -13.64 2.70 6.99
C HIS A 78 -12.14 2.81 6.66
N PHE A 79 -11.79 3.36 5.49
CA PHE A 79 -10.42 3.41 4.99
C PHE A 79 -10.26 4.39 3.81
N LEU A 80 -9.34 4.09 2.90
CA LEU A 80 -9.17 4.79 1.63
C LEU A 80 -9.45 3.84 0.46
N ASN A 81 -10.02 4.38 -0.62
CA ASN A 81 -10.14 3.72 -1.91
C ASN A 81 -8.73 3.43 -2.46
N ASN A 82 -8.56 2.23 -3.03
CA ASN A 82 -7.31 1.74 -3.60
C ASN A 82 -7.02 2.33 -4.99
N LEU A 83 -8.08 2.69 -5.73
CA LEU A 83 -8.00 3.32 -7.05
C LEU A 83 -9.18 4.26 -7.22
N ALA A 84 -8.97 5.41 -7.85
CA ALA A 84 -10.05 6.28 -8.30
C ALA A 84 -9.83 6.69 -9.77
N THR A 85 -10.89 7.05 -10.47
CA THR A 85 -10.81 7.47 -11.88
C THR A 85 -11.35 8.87 -12.12
N THR A 86 -10.99 9.48 -13.27
CA THR A 86 -11.48 10.81 -13.68
C THR A 86 -12.99 10.88 -13.89
N ASP A 87 -13.64 9.76 -14.19
CA ASP A 87 -15.10 9.64 -14.34
C ASP A 87 -15.81 9.26 -13.03
N GLY A 88 -15.08 9.20 -11.89
CA GLY A 88 -15.65 9.01 -10.56
C GLY A 88 -15.84 7.57 -10.11
N ARG A 89 -15.35 6.57 -10.86
CA ARG A 89 -15.31 5.18 -10.38
C ARG A 89 -14.26 5.05 -9.29
N VAL A 90 -14.53 4.19 -8.31
CA VAL A 90 -13.62 3.91 -7.20
C VAL A 90 -13.52 2.40 -6.96
N ASP A 91 -12.30 1.92 -6.74
CA ASP A 91 -12.03 0.59 -6.19
C ASP A 91 -11.87 0.75 -4.68
N ALA A 92 -12.83 0.24 -3.91
CA ALA A 92 -12.80 0.26 -2.45
C ALA A 92 -12.10 -0.97 -1.85
N THR A 93 -11.48 -1.84 -2.67
CA THR A 93 -10.76 -3.01 -2.14
C THR A 93 -9.71 -2.57 -1.13
N ILE A 94 -9.72 -3.15 0.06
CA ILE A 94 -8.76 -2.82 1.12
C ILE A 94 -7.36 -3.28 0.68
N GLY A 95 -6.35 -2.42 0.84
CA GLY A 95 -4.99 -2.74 0.44
C GLY A 95 -3.92 -1.89 1.12
N SER A 96 -2.70 -2.41 1.12
CA SER A 96 -1.53 -1.69 1.63
C SER A 96 -1.24 -0.34 0.94
N PRO A 97 -1.61 -0.07 -0.33
CA PRO A 97 -1.35 1.24 -0.94
C PRO A 97 -2.08 2.37 -0.23
N ALA A 98 -3.31 2.12 0.21
CA ALA A 98 -4.07 3.03 1.05
C ALA A 98 -3.42 3.23 2.42
N MET A 99 -2.91 2.16 3.07
CA MET A 99 -2.13 2.27 4.30
C MET A 99 -0.87 3.15 4.10
N VAL A 100 -0.11 2.92 3.03
CA VAL A 100 1.07 3.72 2.69
C VAL A 100 0.67 5.19 2.53
N ALA A 101 -0.43 5.47 1.82
CA ALA A 101 -0.95 6.81 1.64
C ALA A 101 -1.30 7.50 2.97
N ILE A 102 -2.00 6.79 3.87
CA ILE A 102 -2.31 7.29 5.22
C ILE A 102 -1.02 7.60 5.98
N SER A 103 -0.02 6.72 5.92
CA SER A 103 1.24 6.93 6.62
C SER A 103 2.05 8.12 6.08
N ILE A 104 2.00 8.38 4.77
CA ILE A 104 2.72 9.50 4.14
C ILE A 104 2.00 10.82 4.43
N ALA A 105 0.68 10.84 4.27
CA ALA A 105 -0.15 12.01 4.47
C ALA A 105 -0.86 12.00 5.84
N ASP A 106 -0.18 11.51 6.87
CA ASP A 106 -0.75 11.32 8.21
C ASP A 106 -1.27 12.63 8.81
N PHE A 107 -0.64 13.75 8.48
CA PHE A 107 -1.07 15.12 8.84
C PHE A 107 -2.46 15.52 8.32
N LEU A 108 -3.04 14.77 7.38
CA LEU A 108 -4.42 15.01 6.90
C LEU A 108 -5.49 14.41 7.82
N PHE A 109 -5.10 13.50 8.71
CA PHE A 109 -6.04 12.68 9.47
C PHE A 109 -5.97 13.00 10.95
N THR A 110 -7.14 13.00 11.57
CA THR A 110 -7.30 13.04 13.01
C THR A 110 -6.85 11.72 13.65
N ASP A 111 -6.58 11.73 14.95
CA ASP A 111 -6.20 10.50 15.66
C ASP A 111 -7.34 9.47 15.70
N GLU A 112 -8.60 9.91 15.63
CA GLU A 112 -9.75 9.01 15.54
C GLU A 112 -9.80 8.29 14.18
N GLU A 113 -9.65 9.04 13.08
CA GLU A 113 -9.57 8.46 11.73
C GLU A 113 -8.42 7.44 11.65
N VAL A 114 -7.24 7.80 12.15
CA VAL A 114 -6.07 6.90 12.14
C VAL A 114 -6.28 5.65 13.00
N ARG A 115 -7.05 5.74 14.10
CA ARG A 115 -7.42 4.57 14.90
C ARG A 115 -8.33 3.63 14.10
N VAL A 116 -9.38 4.16 13.48
CA VAL A 116 -10.29 3.39 12.62
C VAL A 116 -9.51 2.68 11.52
N PHE A 117 -8.63 3.41 10.82
CA PHE A 117 -7.82 2.83 9.75
C PHE A 117 -6.90 1.71 10.24
N ALA A 118 -6.31 1.84 11.43
CA ALA A 118 -5.46 0.80 11.98
C ALA A 118 -6.24 -0.46 12.40
N GLU A 119 -7.47 -0.32 12.89
CA GLU A 119 -8.34 -1.48 13.10
C GLU A 119 -8.64 -2.19 11.78
N THR A 120 -9.01 -1.44 10.73
CA THR A 120 -9.24 -2.00 9.39
C THR A 120 -8.01 -2.76 8.88
N ILE A 121 -6.81 -2.20 9.03
CA ILE A 121 -5.57 -2.87 8.62
C ILE A 121 -5.34 -4.16 9.43
N LYS A 122 -5.57 -4.13 10.75
CA LYS A 122 -5.41 -5.28 11.64
C LYS A 122 -6.38 -6.42 11.31
N GLU A 123 -7.61 -6.08 10.95
CA GLU A 123 -8.66 -7.04 10.64
C GLU A 123 -8.47 -7.68 9.24
N HIS A 124 -8.15 -6.87 8.24
CA HIS A 124 -8.21 -7.31 6.84
C HIS A 124 -6.85 -7.64 6.21
N LEU A 125 -5.78 -6.96 6.63
CA LEU A 125 -4.49 -7.03 5.94
C LEU A 125 -3.37 -7.65 6.77
N LEU A 126 -3.47 -7.66 8.10
CA LEU A 126 -2.37 -8.11 8.96
C LEU A 126 -2.07 -9.59 8.76
N VAL A 127 -0.84 -9.88 8.38
CA VAL A 127 -0.36 -11.23 8.14
C VAL A 127 0.58 -11.67 9.27
N ARG A 128 0.40 -12.91 9.74
CA ARG A 128 1.20 -13.51 10.82
C ARG A 128 2.12 -14.60 10.28
N ARG A 129 3.30 -14.69 10.88
CA ARG A 129 4.31 -15.73 10.65
C ARG A 129 4.72 -16.33 11.99
N ALA A 130 4.61 -17.65 12.13
CA ALA A 130 4.90 -18.36 13.38
C ALA A 130 4.22 -17.74 14.63
N GLY A 131 2.96 -17.32 14.48
CA GLY A 131 2.16 -16.68 15.54
C GLY A 131 2.42 -15.19 15.77
N LEU A 132 3.50 -14.63 15.26
CA LEU A 132 3.83 -13.20 15.39
C LEU A 132 3.33 -12.42 14.17
N ALA A 133 2.90 -11.18 14.38
CA ALA A 133 2.69 -10.25 13.26
C ALA A 133 3.96 -10.13 12.42
N PHE A 134 3.83 -10.13 11.09
CA PHE A 134 4.95 -10.09 10.16
C PHE A 134 4.87 -8.87 9.24
N GLY A 135 3.72 -8.63 8.62
CA GLY A 135 3.52 -7.52 7.71
C GLY A 135 2.06 -7.40 7.30
N VAL A 136 1.81 -6.79 6.16
CA VAL A 136 0.46 -6.64 5.59
C VAL A 136 0.39 -7.22 4.20
N ALA A 137 -0.75 -7.83 3.86
CA ALA A 137 -1.08 -8.18 2.49
C ALA A 137 -1.24 -6.91 1.65
N VAL A 138 -0.83 -6.96 0.37
CA VAL A 138 -0.99 -5.83 -0.54
C VAL A 138 -2.45 -5.53 -0.83
N ARG A 139 -3.26 -6.57 -0.97
CA ARG A 139 -4.68 -6.46 -1.29
C ARG A 139 -5.46 -7.54 -0.56
N GLU A 140 -6.64 -7.19 -0.07
CA GLU A 140 -7.62 -8.18 0.38
C GLU A 140 -8.14 -8.97 -0.83
N SER A 141 -7.63 -10.19 -1.00
CA SER A 141 -7.88 -11.01 -2.18
C SER A 141 -8.00 -12.49 -1.83
N LYS A 142 -8.73 -13.24 -2.65
CA LYS A 142 -8.81 -14.70 -2.55
C LYS A 142 -7.54 -15.39 -3.07
N LYS A 143 -6.74 -14.71 -3.89
CA LYS A 143 -5.50 -15.24 -4.48
C LYS A 143 -4.33 -15.13 -3.48
N LYS A 144 -4.28 -16.05 -2.52
CA LYS A 144 -3.30 -16.04 -1.41
C LYS A 144 -1.94 -16.62 -1.79
N ILE A 145 -1.91 -17.61 -2.67
CA ILE A 145 -0.71 -18.32 -3.09
C ILE A 145 -0.15 -17.67 -4.35
N TYR A 146 1.12 -17.30 -4.33
CA TYR A 146 1.81 -16.71 -5.48
C TYR A 146 2.25 -17.80 -6.47
N TYR A 147 1.74 -17.75 -7.70
CA TYR A 147 2.19 -18.61 -8.79
C TYR A 147 2.93 -17.82 -9.87
N GLY A 148 2.64 -16.53 -10.01
CA GLY A 148 3.35 -15.65 -10.94
C GLY A 148 2.81 -14.22 -10.93
N ASP A 149 2.93 -13.56 -12.08
CA ASP A 149 2.64 -12.12 -12.21
C ASP A 149 1.16 -11.78 -11.92
N SER A 150 0.24 -12.73 -12.10
CA SER A 150 -1.19 -12.55 -11.78
C SER A 150 -1.49 -12.38 -10.29
N GLU A 151 -0.57 -12.77 -9.40
CA GLU A 151 -0.69 -12.62 -7.94
C GLU A 151 0.24 -11.54 -7.37
N TYR A 152 1.04 -10.88 -8.21
CA TYR A 152 2.10 -9.97 -7.81
C TYR A 152 1.63 -8.76 -6.96
N HIS A 153 0.38 -8.34 -7.14
CA HIS A 153 -0.26 -7.28 -6.34
C HIS A 153 -1.53 -7.74 -5.63
N GLU A 154 -1.67 -9.05 -5.39
CA GLU A 154 -2.82 -9.64 -4.70
C GLU A 154 -2.51 -9.79 -3.19
N CYS A 155 -2.74 -10.96 -2.59
CA CYS A 155 -2.57 -11.19 -1.15
C CYS A 155 -1.10 -11.38 -0.71
N VAL A 156 -0.12 -11.06 -1.55
CA VAL A 156 1.30 -11.16 -1.16
C VAL A 156 1.68 -10.12 -0.11
N VAL A 157 2.67 -10.43 0.73
CA VAL A 157 3.26 -9.47 1.67
C VAL A 157 4.50 -8.85 1.05
N TRP A 158 4.54 -7.52 0.98
CA TRP A 158 5.72 -6.78 0.58
C TRP A 158 6.39 -6.19 1.83
N PRO A 159 7.60 -6.62 2.22
CA PRO A 159 8.27 -6.08 3.40
C PRO A 159 8.46 -4.57 3.35
N ARG A 160 8.60 -3.98 2.16
CA ARG A 160 8.73 -2.53 1.96
C ARG A 160 7.56 -1.72 2.52
N ASP A 161 6.38 -2.33 2.69
CA ASP A 161 5.19 -1.65 3.20
C ASP A 161 5.20 -1.62 4.75
N THR A 162 6.03 -2.46 5.38
CA THR A 162 6.12 -2.62 6.85
C THR A 162 6.52 -1.36 7.61
N PRO A 163 7.47 -0.53 7.14
CA PRO A 163 7.76 0.78 7.74
C PRO A 163 6.54 1.67 7.94
N TYR A 164 5.69 1.76 6.93
CA TYR A 164 4.48 2.58 6.95
C TYR A 164 3.48 2.04 7.98
N LEU A 165 3.34 0.71 8.06
CA LEU A 165 2.57 0.06 9.12
C LEU A 165 3.10 0.42 10.50
N ILE A 166 4.41 0.28 10.73
CA ILE A 166 5.04 0.60 12.03
C ILE A 166 4.78 2.05 12.41
N ARG A 167 4.91 3.00 11.47
CA ARG A 167 4.63 4.43 11.72
C ARG A 167 3.19 4.65 12.18
N LEU A 168 2.21 4.05 11.52
CA LEU A 168 0.79 4.15 11.92
C LEU A 168 0.53 3.51 13.28
N LEU A 169 1.10 2.33 13.54
CA LEU A 169 0.97 1.66 14.83
C LEU A 169 1.61 2.46 15.97
N ARG A 170 2.78 3.05 15.74
CA ARG A 170 3.42 3.96 16.72
C ARG A 170 2.51 5.16 17.03
N ARG A 171 1.87 5.77 16.02
CA ARG A 171 0.90 6.86 16.22
C ARG A 171 -0.30 6.43 17.07
N ASN A 172 -0.79 5.20 16.87
CA ASN A 172 -1.86 4.61 17.69
C ASN A 172 -1.39 3.99 19.02
N ARG A 173 -0.11 4.17 19.39
CA ARG A 173 0.49 3.63 20.62
C ARG A 173 0.47 2.09 20.73
N GLU A 174 0.44 1.41 19.59
CA GLU A 174 0.39 -0.07 19.46
C GLU A 174 1.78 -0.72 19.61
N GLN A 175 2.49 -0.36 20.67
CA GLN A 175 3.90 -0.72 20.86
C GLN A 175 4.15 -2.24 20.94
N ARG A 176 3.17 -3.00 21.44
CA ARG A 176 3.27 -4.46 21.48
C ARG A 176 3.29 -5.04 20.07
N LEU A 177 2.40 -4.60 19.20
CA LEU A 177 2.30 -5.09 17.84
C LEU A 177 3.54 -4.71 17.01
N VAL A 178 4.06 -3.50 17.20
CA VAL A 178 5.34 -3.06 16.61
C VAL A 178 6.46 -4.02 17.00
N LYS A 179 6.59 -4.39 18.28
CA LYS A 179 7.61 -5.34 18.74
C LYS A 179 7.44 -6.74 18.12
N GLU A 180 6.20 -7.21 17.93
CA GLU A 180 5.93 -8.48 17.25
C GLU A 180 6.44 -8.44 15.80
N ILE A 181 6.09 -7.38 15.06
CA ILE A 181 6.50 -7.16 13.67
C ILE A 181 8.02 -7.14 13.54
N ILE A 182 8.69 -6.32 14.36
CA ILE A 182 10.16 -6.19 14.36
C ILE A 182 10.81 -7.54 14.65
N ARG A 183 10.34 -8.25 15.68
CA ARG A 183 10.90 -9.56 16.06
C ARG A 183 10.72 -10.59 14.95
N SER A 184 9.57 -10.60 14.29
CA SER A 184 9.25 -11.52 13.21
C SER A 184 10.12 -11.28 11.97
N ASN A 185 10.30 -10.01 11.58
CA ASN A 185 11.16 -9.61 10.46
C ASN A 185 12.66 -9.82 10.75
N LEU A 186 13.14 -9.47 11.94
CA LEU A 186 14.54 -9.75 12.31
C LEU A 186 14.84 -11.25 12.34
N ASN A 187 13.90 -12.07 12.80
CA ASN A 187 14.04 -13.52 12.76
C ASN A 187 14.18 -14.02 11.32
N HIS A 188 13.32 -13.54 10.42
CA HIS A 188 13.41 -13.82 8.99
C HIS A 188 14.79 -13.44 8.42
N GLN A 189 15.22 -12.20 8.63
CA GLN A 189 16.48 -11.67 8.07
C GLN A 189 17.75 -12.37 8.57
N MET A 190 17.71 -12.94 9.77
CA MET A 190 18.89 -13.51 10.43
C MET A 190 18.97 -15.03 10.35
N LYS A 191 17.86 -15.73 10.02
CA LYS A 191 17.78 -17.20 10.13
C LYS A 191 17.49 -17.92 8.82
N GLU A 192 17.16 -17.21 7.75
CA GLU A 192 16.80 -17.83 6.47
C GLU A 192 17.93 -17.70 5.44
N GLY A 193 18.52 -18.83 5.06
CA GLY A 193 19.51 -18.92 3.98
C GLY A 193 20.87 -18.28 4.28
N PHE A 194 20.91 -16.98 4.57
CA PHE A 194 22.10 -16.19 4.90
C PHE A 194 21.73 -14.88 5.62
N LEU A 195 22.74 -14.17 6.15
CA LEU A 195 22.55 -12.92 6.90
C LEU A 195 22.03 -11.78 6.02
N PHE A 196 21.02 -11.06 6.52
CA PHE A 196 20.32 -9.99 5.82
C PHE A 196 19.54 -10.47 4.59
N TYR A 197 19.15 -11.75 4.57
CA TYR A 197 18.20 -12.24 3.58
C TYR A 197 16.87 -11.48 3.71
N ASN A 198 16.35 -10.97 2.61
CA ASN A 198 15.05 -10.31 2.62
C ASN A 198 14.46 -10.33 1.22
N SER A 199 13.47 -11.20 1.04
CA SER A 199 12.82 -11.37 -0.23
C SER A 199 11.99 -10.15 -0.60
N GLU A 200 11.78 -9.93 -1.89
CA GLU A 200 10.86 -8.91 -2.37
C GLU A 200 9.44 -9.16 -1.90
N LEU A 201 9.00 -10.41 -1.94
CA LEU A 201 7.62 -10.82 -1.70
C LEU A 201 7.55 -12.04 -0.79
N PHE A 202 6.42 -12.18 -0.12
CA PHE A 202 6.04 -13.42 0.53
C PHE A 202 4.65 -13.87 0.11
N SER A 203 4.55 -15.14 -0.24
CA SER A 203 3.30 -15.86 -0.49
C SER A 203 2.66 -16.31 0.83
N GLN A 204 1.33 -16.34 0.88
CA GLN A 204 0.57 -16.92 2.00
C GLN A 204 0.19 -18.37 1.67
N ASP A 205 1.19 -19.26 1.70
CA ASP A 205 1.08 -20.69 1.35
C ASP A 205 1.52 -21.56 2.54
N ASP A 206 0.56 -22.11 3.28
CA ASP A 206 0.77 -22.86 4.54
C ASP A 206 1.80 -22.23 5.48
N GLY A 207 1.70 -20.89 5.61
CA GLY A 207 2.68 -20.06 6.28
C GLY A 207 3.05 -18.88 5.38
N ILE A 208 4.26 -18.33 5.61
CA ILE A 208 4.79 -17.19 4.87
C ILE A 208 6.07 -17.62 4.19
N VAL A 209 6.00 -17.74 2.86
CA VAL A 209 7.04 -18.32 2.02
C VAL A 209 7.65 -17.22 1.15
N PRO A 210 8.98 -17.01 1.16
CA PRO A 210 9.61 -16.01 0.30
C PRO A 210 9.46 -16.41 -1.17
N VAL A 211 9.11 -15.44 -2.02
CA VAL A 211 8.91 -15.64 -3.46
C VAL A 211 9.53 -14.50 -4.27
N LYS A 212 9.83 -14.77 -5.54
CA LYS A 212 10.47 -13.83 -6.47
C LYS A 212 11.91 -13.49 -6.05
N ASN A 213 12.29 -12.21 -6.02
CA ASN A 213 13.69 -11.84 -5.83
C ASN A 213 14.13 -12.14 -4.39
N PRO A 214 15.22 -12.92 -4.18
CA PRO A 214 15.65 -13.37 -2.85
C PRO A 214 16.32 -12.26 -2.02
N VAL A 215 16.85 -11.21 -2.66
CA VAL A 215 17.44 -10.05 -1.99
C VAL A 215 16.96 -8.80 -2.68
N GLN A 216 16.14 -8.02 -1.97
CA GLN A 216 15.62 -6.78 -2.51
C GLN A 216 15.89 -5.61 -1.58
N PHE A 217 16.55 -4.58 -2.11
CA PHE A 217 17.01 -3.45 -1.30
C PHE A 217 15.86 -2.71 -0.61
N TRP A 218 14.75 -2.46 -1.32
CA TRP A 218 13.57 -1.80 -0.72
C TRP A 218 12.82 -2.65 0.31
N SER A 219 13.11 -3.96 0.38
CA SER A 219 12.60 -4.80 1.47
C SER A 219 13.45 -4.64 2.73
N GLN A 220 14.66 -4.10 2.63
CA GLN A 220 15.50 -3.73 3.76
C GLN A 220 15.09 -2.36 4.29
N TRP A 221 14.65 -2.29 5.53
CA TRP A 221 14.22 -1.04 6.17
C TRP A 221 14.81 -0.92 7.58
N VAL A 222 16.11 -1.20 7.69
CA VAL A 222 16.85 -1.15 8.96
C VAL A 222 16.76 0.21 9.67
N ASP A 223 16.50 1.28 8.93
CA ASP A 223 16.44 2.64 9.45
C ASP A 223 15.27 2.86 10.42
N ASP A 224 14.12 2.20 10.20
CA ASP A 224 12.92 2.35 11.05
C ASP A 224 12.99 1.58 12.38
N LEU A 225 14.01 0.72 12.53
CA LEU A 225 14.25 -0.08 13.72
C LEU A 225 14.97 0.69 14.85
N VAL A 226 15.57 1.84 14.54
CA VAL A 226 16.43 2.59 15.48
C VAL A 226 15.75 3.83 16.08
N GLY A 227 14.45 4.02 15.82
CA GLY A 227 13.63 5.11 16.37
C GLY A 227 12.87 4.75 17.65
#